data_AF-A0A2W6YW07-F1
#
_entry.id   AF-A0A2W6YW07-F1
#
_cell.length_a   1.000
_cell.length_b   1.000
_cell.length_c   1.000
_cell.angle_alpha   90.00
_cell.angle_beta   90.00
_cell.angle_gamma   90.00
#
_symmetry.space_group_name_H-M   'P 1'
#
loop_
_entity.id
_entity.type
_entity.pdbx_description
1 polymer ?
#
loop_
_entity_poly.entity_id
_entity_poly.type
_entity_poly.pdbx_seq_one_letter_code
_entity_poly.pdbx_strand_id
1 'polypeptide(L)'
;MLQFMGISMQKVAENETIGLERLATLLMLSKERVRQLVKDGHIPKGQRNTYSIIKAVQGYIAFLKDEERRTSKAQAESGLKASRQAEIDMRIAERRRDLIETKEADLIMQKLVGVINTEMNGFAARVTRDVPLRREIEKNLDEAFERIDGALAAGRRSLATGEDIAPQDTED
;
A
#
# COMPACT_ATOMS: atom_id res chain seq x y z
N MET A 1 9.17 62.88 2.90
CA MET A 1 9.21 61.55 3.56
C MET A 1 8.05 60.74 3.00
N LEU A 2 8.40 59.72 2.20
CA LEU A 2 7.58 58.68 1.54
C LEU A 2 6.49 59.08 0.52
N GLN A 3 6.94 59.02 -0.74
CA GLN A 3 6.22 59.00 -2.02
C GLN A 3 5.57 57.61 -2.22
N PHE A 4 4.27 57.49 -1.98
CA PHE A 4 3.48 56.35 -2.49
C PHE A 4 3.12 56.63 -3.94
N MET A 5 4.02 56.20 -4.83
CA MET A 5 3.88 56.29 -6.28
C MET A 5 2.72 55.40 -6.75
N GLY A 6 1.79 56.00 -7.48
CA GLY A 6 0.55 55.37 -7.91
C GLY A 6 0.78 54.15 -8.79
N ILE A 7 0.32 53.00 -8.31
CA ILE A 7 -0.07 51.90 -9.20
C ILE A 7 -1.52 52.21 -9.57
N SER A 8 -1.65 53.03 -10.61
CA SER A 8 -2.92 53.23 -11.29
C SER A 8 -3.39 51.85 -11.75
N MET A 9 -4.54 51.41 -11.25
CA MET A 9 -5.26 50.21 -11.70
C MET A 9 -5.82 50.51 -13.10
N GLN A 10 -4.92 50.71 -14.05
CA GLN A 10 -5.23 50.84 -15.46
C GLN A 10 -5.82 49.49 -15.84
N LYS A 11 -7.10 49.49 -16.27
CA LYS A 11 -7.75 48.35 -16.92
C LYS A 11 -6.70 47.58 -17.69
N VAL A 12 -6.33 46.37 -17.25
CA VAL A 12 -5.55 45.44 -18.06
C VAL A 12 -6.31 45.37 -19.37
N ALA A 13 -5.77 45.99 -20.41
CA ALA A 13 -6.48 46.17 -21.65
C ALA A 13 -6.92 44.78 -22.10
N GLU A 14 -8.21 44.59 -22.39
CA GLU A 14 -8.81 43.30 -22.80
C GLU A 14 -8.09 42.65 -24.00
N ASN A 15 -7.14 43.35 -24.64
CA ASN A 15 -6.31 42.91 -25.75
C ASN A 15 -4.81 43.26 -25.60
N GLU A 16 -4.22 43.26 -24.41
CA GLU A 16 -2.76 43.28 -24.32
C GLU A 16 -2.20 42.00 -24.94
N THR A 17 -1.52 42.17 -26.08
CA THR A 17 -0.89 41.08 -26.81
C THR A 17 0.62 41.11 -26.63
N ILE A 18 1.22 39.94 -26.43
CA ILE A 18 2.65 39.77 -26.24
C ILE A 18 3.22 38.81 -27.27
N GLY A 19 4.50 39.00 -27.60
CA GLY A 19 5.23 38.06 -28.46
C GLY A 19 5.52 36.74 -27.76
N LEU A 20 5.83 35.72 -28.57
CA LEU A 20 6.11 34.35 -28.12
C LEU A 20 7.14 34.27 -26.99
N GLU A 21 8.21 35.08 -27.05
CA GLU A 21 9.28 35.03 -26.04
C GLU A 21 8.79 35.48 -24.66
N ARG A 22 8.07 36.61 -24.61
CA ARG A 22 7.49 37.11 -23.36
C ARG A 22 6.43 36.15 -22.83
N LEU A 23 5.65 35.50 -23.72
CA LEU A 23 4.66 34.51 -23.31
C LEU A 23 5.32 33.27 -22.71
N ALA A 24 6.40 32.78 -23.31
CA ALA A 24 7.17 31.66 -22.79
C ALA A 24 7.73 31.96 -21.39
N THR A 25 8.29 33.16 -21.20
CA THR A 25 8.75 33.61 -19.88
C THR A 25 7.60 33.71 -18.88
N LEU A 26 6.46 34.27 -19.28
CA LEU A 26 5.29 34.43 -18.41
C LEU A 26 4.72 33.10 -17.93
N LEU A 27 4.60 32.12 -18.83
CA LEU A 27 4.09 30.79 -18.51
C LEU A 27 5.17 29.86 -17.91
N MET A 28 6.41 30.34 -17.78
CA MET A 28 7.57 29.56 -17.36
C MET A 28 7.80 28.29 -18.21
N LEU A 29 7.63 28.42 -19.52
CA LEU A 29 7.77 27.34 -20.49
C LEU A 29 8.87 27.63 -21.51
N SER A 30 9.35 26.59 -22.20
CA SER A 30 10.17 26.78 -23.39
C SER A 30 9.32 27.31 -24.55
N LYS A 31 9.95 28.07 -25.47
CA LYS A 31 9.26 28.58 -26.68
C LYS A 31 8.65 27.44 -27.50
N GLU A 32 9.33 26.29 -27.54
CA GLU A 32 8.85 25.11 -28.25
C GLU A 32 7.63 24.49 -27.58
N ARG A 33 7.60 24.42 -26.25
CA ARG A 33 6.44 23.94 -25.51
C ARG A 33 5.22 24.85 -25.71
N VAL A 34 5.41 26.17 -25.76
CA VAL A 34 4.33 27.10 -26.08
C VAL A 34 3.82 26.88 -27.51
N ARG A 35 4.69 26.67 -28.50
CA ARG A 35 4.26 26.37 -29.89
C ARG A 35 3.46 25.07 -29.96
N GLN A 36 3.88 24.04 -29.23
CA GLN A 36 3.16 22.78 -29.14
C GLN A 36 1.76 23.00 -28.58
N LEU A 37 1.63 23.70 -27.45
CA LEU A 37 0.32 24.01 -26.85
C LEU A 37 -0.58 24.87 -27.75
N VAL A 38 -0.01 25.74 -28.59
CA VAL A 38 -0.75 26.48 -29.61
C VAL A 38 -1.22 25.55 -30.73
N LYS A 39 -0.35 24.65 -31.20
CA LYS A 39 -0.68 23.66 -32.24
C LYS A 39 -1.76 22.70 -31.77
N ASP A 40 -1.70 22.29 -30.51
CA ASP A 40 -2.66 21.40 -29.86
C ASP A 40 -3.98 22.12 -29.49
N GLY A 41 -4.07 23.43 -29.75
CA GLY A 41 -5.29 24.22 -29.60
C GLY A 41 -5.55 24.71 -28.17
N HIS A 42 -4.66 24.46 -27.22
CA HIS A 42 -4.80 24.92 -25.84
C HIS A 42 -4.54 26.41 -25.67
N ILE A 43 -3.57 26.97 -26.40
CA ILE A 43 -3.27 28.41 -26.39
C ILE A 43 -3.75 29.05 -27.70
N PRO A 44 -4.72 29.98 -27.66
CA PRO A 44 -5.24 30.60 -28.87
C PRO A 44 -4.21 31.59 -29.47
N LYS A 45 -4.00 31.47 -30.78
CA LYS A 45 -3.09 32.34 -31.54
C LYS A 45 -3.76 33.68 -31.87
N GLY A 46 -3.08 34.79 -31.61
CA GLY A 46 -3.50 36.13 -32.04
C GLY A 46 -2.99 36.51 -33.43
N GLN A 47 -3.09 37.79 -33.79
CA GLN A 47 -2.61 38.29 -35.08
C GLN A 47 -1.07 38.49 -35.08
N ARG A 48 -0.41 38.28 -36.22
CA ARG A 48 1.03 38.55 -36.43
C ARG A 48 1.96 38.03 -35.32
N ASN A 49 1.82 36.76 -34.93
CA ASN A 49 2.68 36.10 -33.92
C ASN A 49 2.61 36.74 -32.52
N THR A 50 1.48 37.37 -32.21
CA THR A 50 1.17 37.90 -30.87
C THR A 50 0.08 37.07 -30.21
N TYR A 51 0.04 37.08 -28.89
CA TYR A 51 -0.86 36.27 -28.07
C TYR A 51 -1.50 37.14 -27.00
N SER A 52 -2.82 37.01 -26.85
CA SER A 52 -3.53 37.64 -25.72
C SER A 52 -3.07 36.97 -24.43
N ILE A 53 -2.59 37.78 -23.49
CA ILE A 53 -2.09 37.31 -22.19
C ILE A 53 -3.19 36.51 -21.48
N ILE A 54 -4.38 37.10 -21.36
CA ILE A 54 -5.51 36.52 -20.63
C ILE A 54 -5.90 35.17 -21.22
N LYS A 55 -6.07 35.10 -22.55
CA LYS A 55 -6.50 33.87 -23.21
C LYS A 55 -5.44 32.77 -23.15
N ALA A 56 -4.16 33.14 -23.23
CA ALA A 56 -3.06 32.17 -23.14
C ALA A 56 -2.93 31.57 -21.73
N VAL A 57 -3.05 32.40 -20.69
CA VAL A 57 -3.02 31.94 -19.29
C VAL A 57 -4.24 31.05 -19.00
N GLN A 58 -5.44 31.45 -19.42
CA GLN A 58 -6.65 30.63 -19.23
C GLN A 58 -6.54 29.29 -19.95
N GLY A 59 -6.07 29.29 -21.20
CA GLY A 59 -5.85 28.08 -21.98
C GLY A 59 -4.83 27.13 -21.33
N TYR A 60 -3.74 27.69 -20.79
CA TYR A 60 -2.73 26.90 -20.08
C TYR A 60 -3.26 26.32 -18.76
N ILE A 61 -4.01 27.09 -17.97
CA ILE A 61 -4.65 26.58 -16.74
C ILE A 61 -5.64 25.46 -17.06
N ALA A 62 -6.43 25.61 -18.13
CA ALA A 62 -7.37 24.58 -18.58
C ALA A 62 -6.63 23.30 -19.01
N PHE A 63 -5.50 23.44 -19.71
CA PHE A 63 -4.63 22.31 -20.06
C PHE A 63 -4.12 21.56 -18.81
N LEU A 64 -3.57 22.27 -17.83
CA LEU A 64 -3.05 21.64 -16.61
C LEU A 64 -4.13 20.86 -15.85
N LYS A 65 -5.34 21.43 -15.73
CA LYS A 65 -6.46 20.76 -15.06
C LYS A 65 -6.93 19.51 -15.80
N ASP A 66 -6.93 19.51 -17.13
CA ASP A 66 -7.31 18.35 -17.92
C ASP A 66 -6.23 17.25 -17.87
N GLU A 67 -4.96 17.62 -17.90
CA GLU A 67 -3.82 16.70 -17.75
C GLU A 67 -3.82 16.02 -16.37
N GLU A 68 -4.05 16.79 -15.30
CA GLU A 68 -4.21 16.27 -13.93
C GLU A 68 -5.37 15.27 -13.86
N ARG A 69 -6.54 15.64 -14.40
CA ARG A 69 -7.73 14.76 -14.42
C ARG A 69 -7.48 13.45 -15.17
N ARG A 70 -6.79 13.50 -16.33
CA ARG A 70 -6.43 12.31 -17.10
C ARG A 70 -5.46 11.42 -16.34
N THR A 71 -4.47 12.03 -15.68
CA THR A 71 -3.45 11.31 -14.90
C THR A 71 -4.04 10.63 -13.68
N SER A 72 -4.90 11.31 -12.91
CA SER A 72 -5.59 10.73 -11.76
C SER A 72 -6.49 9.55 -12.16
N LYS A 73 -7.18 9.64 -13.30
CA LYS A 73 -8.02 8.54 -13.80
C LYS A 73 -7.18 7.32 -14.20
N ALA A 74 -6.06 7.54 -14.90
CA ALA A 74 -5.15 6.47 -15.29
C ALA A 74 -4.49 5.78 -14.08
N GLN A 75 -4.12 6.55 -13.05
CA GLN A 75 -3.56 6.00 -11.81
C GLN A 75 -4.58 5.18 -11.03
N ALA A 76 -5.83 5.65 -10.92
CA ALA A 76 -6.91 4.90 -10.27
C ALA A 76 -7.25 3.58 -11.00
N GLU A 77 -7.29 3.60 -12.34
CA GLU A 77 -7.53 2.40 -13.14
C GLU A 77 -6.38 1.38 -13.06
N SER A 78 -5.12 1.85 -12.95
CA SER A 78 -3.94 0.99 -12.80
C SER A 78 -3.90 0.31 -11.42
N GLY A 79 -4.15 1.07 -10.34
CA GLY A 79 -4.16 0.53 -8.97
C GLY A 79 -5.24 -0.53 -8.74
N LEU A 80 -6.44 -0.32 -9.32
CA LEU A 80 -7.54 -1.30 -9.22
C LEU A 80 -7.23 -2.60 -9.96
N LYS A 81 -6.54 -2.54 -11.10
CA LYS A 81 -6.10 -3.74 -11.84
C LYS A 81 -5.01 -4.50 -11.09
N ALA A 82 -4.04 -3.79 -10.50
CA ALA A 82 -2.98 -4.41 -9.71
C ALA A 82 -3.51 -5.12 -8.45
N SER A 83 -4.46 -4.49 -7.73
CA SER A 83 -5.08 -5.10 -6.55
C SER A 83 -5.90 -6.34 -6.89
N ARG A 84 -6.65 -6.32 -8.00
CA ARG A 84 -7.42 -7.49 -8.47
C ARG A 84 -6.52 -8.64 -8.92
N GLN A 85 -5.38 -8.34 -9.54
CA GLN A 85 -4.41 -9.36 -9.95
C GLN A 85 -3.81 -10.08 -8.74
N ALA A 86 -3.40 -9.34 -7.71
CA ALA A 86 -2.89 -9.92 -6.47
C ALA A 86 -3.92 -10.80 -5.76
N GLU A 87 -5.20 -10.40 -5.73
CA GLU A 87 -6.27 -11.22 -5.16
C GLU A 87 -6.49 -12.54 -5.93
N ILE A 88 -6.38 -12.49 -7.27
CA ILE A 88 -6.49 -13.68 -8.12
C ILE A 88 -5.30 -14.63 -7.89
N ASP A 89 -4.08 -14.09 -7.79
CA ASP A 89 -2.87 -14.90 -7.59
C ASP A 89 -2.89 -15.60 -6.22
N MET A 90 -3.34 -14.91 -5.16
CA MET A 90 -3.55 -15.51 -3.83
C MET A 90 -4.56 -16.66 -3.87
N ARG A 91 -5.73 -16.47 -4.52
CA ARG A 91 -6.73 -17.53 -4.67
C ARG A 91 -6.25 -18.72 -5.50
N ILE A 92 -5.37 -18.50 -6.48
CA ILE A 92 -4.79 -19.58 -7.28
C ILE A 92 -3.79 -20.39 -6.43
N ALA A 93 -2.99 -19.73 -5.60
CA ALA A 93 -2.04 -20.38 -4.70
C ALA A 93 -2.74 -21.23 -3.61
N GLU A 94 -3.81 -20.71 -3.00
CA GLU A 94 -4.66 -21.49 -2.08
C GLU A 94 -5.23 -22.75 -2.76
N ARG A 95 -5.74 -22.62 -3.99
CA ARG A 95 -6.32 -23.76 -4.74
C ARG A 95 -5.29 -24.82 -5.15
N ARG A 96 -4.01 -24.46 -5.23
CA ARG A 96 -2.91 -25.39 -5.53
C ARG A 96 -2.37 -26.11 -4.28
N ARG A 97 -2.89 -25.80 -3.08
CA ARG A 97 -2.38 -26.25 -1.77
C ARG A 97 -0.95 -25.76 -1.45
N ASP A 98 -0.49 -24.70 -2.12
CA ASP A 98 0.81 -24.10 -1.84
C ASP A 98 0.76 -23.17 -0.62
N LEU A 99 -0.45 -22.73 -0.23
CA LEU A 99 -0.74 -21.93 0.95
C LEU A 99 -1.99 -22.47 1.66
N ILE A 100 -1.99 -22.45 2.99
CA ILE A 100 -3.14 -22.80 3.84
C ILE A 100 -3.55 -21.58 4.67
N GLU A 101 -4.83 -21.47 5.02
CA GLU A 101 -5.27 -20.41 5.92
C GLU A 101 -4.65 -20.59 7.30
N THR A 102 -4.20 -19.49 7.92
CA THR A 102 -3.60 -19.52 9.27
C THR A 102 -4.54 -20.10 10.32
N LYS A 103 -5.85 -19.90 10.17
CA LYS A 103 -6.88 -20.51 11.03
C LYS A 103 -6.94 -22.03 10.87
N GLU A 104 -6.76 -22.54 9.66
CA GLU A 104 -6.75 -23.97 9.38
C GLU A 104 -5.47 -24.62 9.92
N ALA A 105 -4.32 -23.96 9.74
CA ALA A 105 -3.05 -24.39 10.32
C ALA A 105 -3.13 -24.49 11.86
N ASP A 106 -3.67 -23.45 12.52
CA ASP A 106 -3.88 -23.41 13.97
C ASP A 106 -4.80 -24.54 14.45
N LEU A 107 -5.90 -24.80 13.74
CA LEU A 107 -6.82 -25.87 14.08
C LEU A 107 -6.16 -27.26 13.95
N ILE A 108 -5.35 -27.48 12.91
CA ILE A 108 -4.62 -28.74 12.71
C ILE A 108 -3.62 -28.96 13.86
N MET A 109 -2.88 -27.93 14.26
CA MET A 109 -1.91 -28.03 15.35
C MET A 109 -2.56 -28.29 16.70
N GLN A 110 -3.65 -27.58 17.03
CA GLN A 110 -4.42 -27.83 18.25
C GLN A 110 -5.00 -29.25 18.27
N LYS A 111 -5.50 -29.73 17.13
CA LYS A 111 -6.01 -31.09 17.01
C LYS A 111 -4.92 -32.13 17.24
N LEU A 112 -3.72 -31.92 16.69
CA LEU A 112 -2.58 -32.82 16.89
C LEU A 112 -2.20 -32.91 18.37
N VAL A 113 -2.04 -31.78 19.05
CA VAL A 113 -1.72 -31.77 20.50
C VAL A 113 -2.83 -32.41 21.32
N GLY A 114 -4.11 -32.14 21.00
CA GLY A 114 -5.23 -32.78 21.67
C GLY A 114 -5.24 -34.31 21.54
N VAL A 115 -4.89 -34.84 20.37
CA VAL A 115 -4.73 -36.29 20.16
C VAL A 115 -3.58 -36.84 21.01
N ILE A 116 -2.42 -36.18 21.02
CA ILE A 116 -1.28 -36.60 21.82
C ILE A 116 -1.64 -36.61 23.31
N ASN A 117 -2.28 -35.56 23.82
CA ASN A 117 -2.72 -35.50 25.20
C ASN A 117 -3.71 -36.64 25.54
N THR A 118 -4.63 -36.95 24.62
CA THR A 118 -5.58 -38.06 24.80
C THR A 118 -4.87 -39.42 24.88
N GLU A 119 -3.83 -39.66 24.06
CA GLU A 119 -3.05 -40.90 24.09
C GLU A 119 -2.16 -41.01 25.34
N MET A 120 -1.62 -39.88 25.79
CA MET A 120 -0.79 -39.80 26.98
C MET A 120 -1.61 -39.87 28.28
N ASN A 121 -2.91 -39.59 28.22
CA ASN A 121 -3.82 -39.82 29.33
C ASN A 121 -3.83 -41.29 29.73
N GLY A 122 -3.58 -41.56 31.01
CA GLY A 122 -3.47 -42.91 31.54
C GLY A 122 -2.17 -43.64 31.17
N PHE A 123 -1.21 -43.00 30.51
CA PHE A 123 0.11 -43.58 30.23
C PHE A 123 0.83 -43.95 31.53
N ALA A 124 0.82 -43.08 32.53
CA ALA A 124 1.44 -43.33 33.83
C ALA A 124 0.89 -44.58 34.53
N ALA A 125 -0.42 -44.85 34.38
CA ALA A 125 -1.06 -46.04 34.93
C ALA A 125 -0.65 -47.34 34.22
N ARG A 126 -0.25 -47.27 32.95
CA ARG A 126 0.32 -48.40 32.19
C ARG A 126 1.78 -48.66 32.53
N VAL A 127 2.52 -47.61 32.90
CA VAL A 127 3.96 -47.69 33.22
C VAL A 127 4.21 -48.21 34.64
N THR A 128 3.41 -47.78 35.63
CA THR A 128 3.66 -48.15 37.03
C THR A 128 2.38 -48.35 37.86
N ARG A 129 2.50 -49.21 38.87
CA ARG A 129 1.50 -49.43 39.92
C ARG A 129 1.80 -48.62 41.19
N ASP A 130 2.99 -48.04 41.28
CA ASP A 130 3.40 -47.13 42.35
C ASP A 130 2.64 -45.80 42.20
N VAL A 131 1.83 -45.45 43.21
CA VAL A 131 0.97 -44.27 43.19
C VAL A 131 1.78 -42.96 43.27
N PRO A 132 2.76 -42.80 44.18
CA PRO A 132 3.72 -41.70 44.14
C PRO A 132 4.36 -41.48 42.76
N LEU A 133 4.96 -42.54 42.18
CA LEU A 133 5.65 -42.42 40.89
C LEU A 133 4.68 -42.08 39.74
N ARG A 134 3.45 -42.61 39.78
CA ARG A 134 2.41 -42.28 38.81
C ARG A 134 2.07 -40.78 38.83
N ARG A 135 1.88 -40.20 40.02
CA ARG A 135 1.57 -38.77 40.17
C ARG A 135 2.70 -37.88 39.68
N GLU A 136 3.94 -38.30 39.91
CA GLU A 136 5.12 -37.58 39.42
C GLU A 136 5.19 -37.57 37.89
N ILE A 137 4.91 -38.71 37.25
CA ILE A 137 4.84 -38.82 35.78
C ILE A 137 3.71 -37.94 35.23
N GLU A 138 2.50 -38.02 35.80
CA GLU A 138 1.35 -37.20 35.38
C GLU A 138 1.68 -35.71 35.47
N LYS A 139 2.24 -35.27 36.61
CA LYS A 139 2.66 -33.88 36.79
C LYS A 139 3.67 -33.42 35.73
N ASN A 140 4.70 -34.22 35.45
CA ASN A 140 5.70 -33.88 34.44
C ASN A 140 5.12 -33.83 33.02
N LEU A 141 4.15 -34.69 32.70
CA LEU A 141 3.44 -34.67 31.43
C LEU A 141 2.57 -33.42 31.29
N ASP A 142 1.82 -33.06 32.32
CA ASP A 142 0.98 -31.85 32.33
C ASP A 142 1.85 -30.60 32.13
N GLU A 143 2.94 -30.47 32.88
CA GLU A 143 3.90 -29.36 32.71
C GLU A 143 4.51 -29.33 31.29
N ALA A 144 4.75 -30.49 30.67
CA ALA A 144 5.26 -30.54 29.30
C ALA A 144 4.20 -30.09 28.28
N PHE A 145 2.95 -30.49 28.45
CA PHE A 145 1.85 -30.04 27.59
C PHE A 145 1.57 -28.55 27.73
N GLU A 146 1.62 -27.99 28.95
CA GLU A 146 1.50 -26.54 29.16
C GLU A 146 2.59 -25.75 28.43
N ARG A 147 3.83 -26.25 28.41
CA ARG A 147 4.92 -25.64 27.63
C ARG A 147 4.65 -25.68 26.13
N ILE A 148 4.13 -26.80 25.62
CA ILE A 148 3.77 -26.94 24.19
C ILE A 148 2.65 -25.97 23.82
N ASP A 149 1.60 -25.88 24.64
CA ASP A 149 0.48 -24.96 24.41
C ASP A 149 0.95 -23.49 24.45
N GLY A 150 1.84 -23.14 25.37
CA GLY A 150 2.47 -21.83 25.43
C GLY A 150 3.27 -21.49 24.16
N ALA A 151 4.06 -22.44 23.65
CA ALA A 151 4.82 -22.27 22.41
C ALA A 151 3.91 -22.13 21.18
N LEU A 152 2.84 -22.92 21.08
CA LEU A 152 1.84 -22.79 20.01
C LEU A 152 1.12 -21.44 20.06
N ALA A 153 0.75 -20.96 21.24
CA ALA A 153 0.14 -19.63 21.41
C ALA A 153 1.11 -18.48 21.05
N ALA A 154 2.41 -18.64 21.28
CA ALA A 154 3.43 -17.70 20.81
C ALA A 154 3.55 -17.73 19.28
N GLY A 155 3.66 -18.92 18.67
CA GLY A 155 3.71 -19.08 17.22
C GLY A 155 2.48 -18.52 16.52
N ARG A 156 1.27 -18.71 17.09
CA ARG A 156 0.03 -18.13 16.56
C ARG A 156 0.05 -16.60 16.53
N ARG A 157 0.67 -15.95 17.53
CA ARG A 157 0.82 -14.49 17.56
C ARG A 157 1.76 -14.02 16.46
N SER A 158 2.90 -14.70 16.26
CA SER A 158 3.83 -14.41 15.16
C SER A 158 3.18 -14.59 13.78
N LEU A 159 2.39 -15.67 13.59
CA LEU A 159 1.63 -15.88 12.35
C LEU A 159 0.58 -14.80 12.09
N ALA A 160 0.04 -14.16 13.14
CA ALA A 160 -0.92 -13.06 13.01
C ALA A 160 -0.25 -11.72 12.69
N THR A 161 0.99 -11.50 13.14
CA THR A 161 1.76 -10.28 12.88
C THR A 161 2.58 -10.35 11.59
N GLY A 162 2.80 -11.56 11.06
CA GLY A 162 3.66 -11.79 9.89
C GLY A 162 5.15 -11.69 10.21
N GLU A 163 5.51 -11.69 11.49
CA GLU A 163 6.90 -11.77 11.94
C GLU A 163 7.38 -13.22 11.79
N ASP A 164 8.59 -13.38 11.26
CA ASP A 164 9.19 -14.70 11.04
C ASP A 164 9.31 -15.43 12.38
N ILE A 165 8.91 -16.70 12.42
CA ILE A 165 9.14 -17.54 13.60
C ILE A 165 10.63 -17.81 13.62
N ALA A 166 11.38 -16.99 14.37
CA ALA A 166 12.79 -17.28 14.60
C ALA A 166 12.87 -18.72 15.12
N PRO A 167 13.67 -19.60 14.50
CA PRO A 167 13.92 -20.91 15.07
C PRO A 167 14.41 -20.67 16.48
N GLN A 168 13.74 -21.25 17.47
CA GLN A 168 14.31 -21.25 18.82
C GLN A 168 15.57 -22.08 18.70
N ASP A 169 16.72 -21.42 18.80
CA ASP A 169 18.00 -22.07 18.98
C ASP A 169 17.87 -22.96 20.22
N THR A 170 17.56 -24.23 20.00
CA THR A 170 17.81 -25.29 20.98
C THR A 170 19.32 -25.43 21.04
N GLU A 171 19.96 -24.57 21.82
CA GLU A 171 21.26 -24.88 22.42
C GLU A 171 21.02 -25.99 23.45
N ASP A 172 21.35 -27.22 23.05
CA ASP A 172 21.77 -28.32 23.94
C ASP A 172 22.92 -29.09 23.26
#